data_AF-A0A2S4HBE8-F1
#
_entry.id   AF-A0A2S4HBE8-F1
#
_cell.length_a   1.000
_cell.length_b   1.000
_cell.length_c   1.000
_cell.angle_alpha   90.00
_cell.angle_beta   90.00
_cell.angle_gamma   90.00
#
_symmetry.space_group_name_H-M   'P 1'
#
loop_
_entity.id
_entity.type
_entity.pdbx_description
1 polymer ?
#
loop_
_entity_poly.entity_id
_entity_poly.type
_entity_poly.pdbx_seq_one_letter_code
_entity_poly.pdbx_strand_id
1 'polypeptide(L)' 'MNRKKKMNKLLNTKIKKANAKLQTKNKPRYIAKADRVVNSEAE' A
#
# COMPACT_ATOMS: atom_id res chain seq x y z
N MET A 1 14.25 -28.86 -5.31
CA MET A 1 14.23 -28.76 -3.84
C MET A 1 15.64 -28.48 -3.39
N ASN A 2 15.90 -27.26 -2.93
CA ASN A 2 17.21 -26.83 -2.44
C ASN A 2 16.92 -25.86 -1.28
N ARG A 3 17.54 -26.08 -0.12
CA ARG A 3 17.31 -25.27 1.09
C ARG A 3 17.47 -23.77 0.81
N LYS A 4 18.48 -23.41 0.01
CA LYS A 4 18.72 -22.03 -0.47
C LYS A 4 17.53 -21.44 -1.23
N LYS A 5 16.92 -22.20 -2.15
CA LYS A 5 15.73 -21.75 -2.90
C LYS A 5 14.50 -21.57 -2.00
N LYS A 6 14.32 -22.45 -1.00
CA LYS A 6 13.23 -22.35 -0.02
C LYS A 6 13.38 -21.10 0.86
N MET A 7 14.59 -20.86 1.37
CA MET A 7 14.90 -19.67 2.17
C MET A 7 14.67 -18.38 1.39
N ASN A 8 15.17 -18.29 0.15
CA ASN A 8 14.98 -17.10 -0.69
C ASN A 8 13.50 -16.86 -1.02
N LYS A 9 12.72 -17.92 -1.31
CA LYS A 9 11.28 -17.81 -1.52
C LYS A 9 10.56 -17.27 -0.28
N LEU A 10 10.94 -17.75 0.91
CA LEU A 10 10.35 -17.29 2.18
C LEU A 10 10.73 -15.84 2.47
N LEU A 11 11.98 -15.44 2.26
CA LEU A 11 12.45 -14.08 2.45
C LEU A 11 11.72 -13.10 1.51
N ASN A 12 11.66 -13.43 0.21
CA ASN A 12 11.01 -12.58 -0.78
C ASN A 12 9.51 -12.40 -0.51
N THR A 13 8.82 -13.43 -0.02
CA THR A 13 7.39 -13.31 0.35
C THR A 13 7.19 -12.43 1.58
N LYS A 14 8.07 -12.51 2.58
CA LYS A 14 8.05 -11.61 3.75
C LYS A 14 8.33 -10.15 3.37
N ILE A 15 9.34 -9.91 2.53
CA ILE A 15 9.66 -8.57 2.03
C ILE A 15 8.47 -7.97 1.28
N LYS A 16 7.85 -8.72 0.36
CA LYS A 16 6.66 -8.25 -0.37
C LYS A 16 5.51 -7.87 0.56
N LYS A 17 5.26 -8.67 1.60
CA LYS A 17 4.23 -8.36 2.60
C LYS A 17 4.56 -7.12 3.44
N ALA A 18 5.82 -6.93 3.82
CA ALA A 18 6.26 -5.73 4.54
C ALA A 18 6.13 -4.47 3.66
N ASN A 19 6.60 -4.54 2.42
CA ASN A 19 6.51 -3.42 1.47
C ASN A 19 5.06 -3.06 1.16
N ALA A 20 4.17 -4.05 0.99
CA ALA A 20 2.75 -3.81 0.77
C ALA A 20 2.06 -3.04 1.92
N LYS A 21 2.55 -3.17 3.16
CA LYS A 21 2.04 -2.40 4.31
C LYS A 21 2.52 -0.94 4.31
N LEU A 22 3.74 -0.70 3.82
CA LEU A 22 4.34 0.62 3.72
C LEU A 22 3.90 1.38 2.45
N GLN A 23 3.28 0.70 1.49
CA GLN A 23 2.79 1.33 0.26
C GLN A 23 1.62 2.28 0.55
N THR A 24 1.87 3.57 0.36
CA THR A 24 0.82 4.60 0.29
C THR A 24 0.11 4.51 -1.06
N LYS A 25 -1.21 4.73 -1.07
CA LYS A 25 -1.95 4.80 -2.34
C LYS A 25 -1.59 6.11 -3.04
N ASN A 26 -0.98 6.02 -4.23
CA ASN A 26 -0.67 7.18 -5.08
C ASN A 26 -1.93 7.88 -5.63
N LYS A 27 -3.08 7.23 -5.59
CA LYS A 27 -4.35 7.82 -6.01
C LYS A 27 -5.00 8.52 -4.81
N PRO A 28 -5.45 9.78 -4.97
CA PRO A 28 -6.24 10.43 -3.93
C PRO A 28 -7.47 9.57 -3.65
N ARG A 29 -7.85 9.48 -2.37
CA ARG A 29 -9.07 8.77 -1.96
C ARG A 29 -10.25 9.46 -2.67
N TYR A 30 -11.17 8.69 -3.24
CA TYR A 30 -12.40 9.28 -3.76
C TYR A 30 -13.18 9.89 -2.60
N ILE A 31 -13.50 11.17 -2.72
CA ILE A 31 -14.31 11.93 -1.78
C ILE A 31 -15.61 12.30 -2.51
N ALA A 32 -16.76 12.10 -1.86
CA ALA A 32 -18.06 12.44 -2.42
C ALA A 32 -18.12 13.95 -2.74
N LYS A 33 -19.02 14.37 -3.65
CA LYS A 33 -19.07 15.78 -4.06
C LYS A 33 -19.35 16.72 -2.88
N ALA A 34 -20.21 16.32 -1.94
CA ALA A 34 -20.54 17.10 -0.75
C ALA A 34 -19.30 17.33 0.13
N ASP A 35 -18.56 16.27 0.43
CA ASP A 35 -17.36 16.32 1.26
C ASP A 35 -16.19 17.08 0.58
N ARG A 36 -16.18 17.13 -0.76
CA ARG A 36 -15.18 17.88 -1.53
C ARG A 36 -15.34 19.39 -1.38
N VAL A 37 -16.57 19.87 -1.36
CA VAL A 37 -16.90 21.31 -1.22
C VAL A 37 -16.57 21.80 0.19
N VAL A 38 -16.90 21.01 1.22
CA VAL A 38 -16.60 21.32 2.62
C VAL A 38 -15.09 21.46 2.87
N ASN A 39 -14.26 20.60 2.25
CA ASN A 39 -12.81 20.70 2.40
C ASN A 39 -12.18 21.85 1.62
N SER A 40 -12.79 22.33 0.53
CA SER A 40 -12.27 23.46 -0.26
C SER A 40 -12.66 24.84 0.27
N GLU A 41 -13.73 24.93 1.07
CA GLU A 41 -14.18 26.17 1.71
C GLU A 41 -13.53 26.39 3.09
N ALA A 42 -12.85 25.37 3.62
CA ALA A 42 -12.17 25.40 4.91
C ALA A 42 -10.65 25.68 4.81
N GLU A 43 -10.10 25.76 3.59
CA GLU A 43 -8.77 26.34 3.29
C GLU A 43 -8.92 27.80 2.85
#